data_AF-A0A5C4IY01-F1
#
_entry.id   AF-A0A5C4IY01-F1
#
_cell.length_a   1.000
_cell.length_b   1.000
_cell.length_c   1.000
_cell.angle_alpha   90.00
_cell.angle_beta   90.00
_cell.angle_gamma   90.00
#
_symmetry.space_group_name_H-M   'P 1'
#
loop_
_entity.id
_entity.type
_entity.pdbx_description
1 polymer ?
#
loop_
_entity_poly.entity_id
_entity_poly.type
_entity_poly.pdbx_seq_one_letter_code
_entity_poly.pdbx_strand_id
1 'polypeptide(L)'
;MLPRPRGRHPGRFVVEFDAPDTDGEFIATSLAIAALMGGLADAVDAWTDELTRRGMPPAITLQFEHLADNLTDAEHAARGAAVNFADYFEDARTIAARGIRIIGAPRRGA
;
A
#
# COMPACT_ATOMS: atom_id res chain seq x y z
N MET A 1 29.22 -6.11 34.75
CA MET A 1 29.45 -6.58 33.37
C MET A 1 28.22 -6.23 32.55
N LEU A 2 28.30 -5.31 31.59
CA LEU A 2 27.19 -5.05 30.66
C LEU A 2 27.10 -6.20 29.63
N PRO A 3 25.89 -6.62 29.21
CA PRO A 3 25.75 -7.57 28.11
C PRO A 3 26.26 -6.91 26.83
N ARG A 4 27.22 -7.53 26.15
CA ARG A 4 27.61 -7.13 24.79
C ARG A 4 26.47 -7.49 23.82
N PRO A 5 26.14 -6.63 22.85
CA PRO A 5 25.22 -7.00 21.79
C PRO A 5 25.85 -8.17 21.02
N ARG A 6 25.24 -9.35 21.10
CA ARG A 6 25.55 -10.43 20.17
C ARG A 6 25.12 -9.96 18.78
N GLY A 7 26.00 -10.16 17.80
CA GLY A 7 25.89 -9.63 16.44
C GLY A 7 24.47 -9.67 15.90
N ARG A 8 23.96 -8.49 15.55
CA ARG A 8 22.71 -8.33 14.82
C ARG A 8 23.00 -8.76 13.39
N HIS A 9 22.58 -9.96 13.00
CA HIS A 9 22.35 -10.20 11.59
C HIS A 9 21.31 -9.15 11.14
N PRO A 10 21.58 -8.34 10.11
CA PRO A 10 20.55 -7.49 9.53
C PRO A 10 19.54 -8.43 8.87
N GLY A 11 18.55 -8.87 9.65
CA GLY A 11 17.46 -9.68 9.16
C GLY A 11 16.65 -8.85 8.17
N ARG A 12 16.62 -9.28 6.91
CA ARG A 12 15.65 -8.76 5.94
C ARG A 12 14.28 -9.26 6.38
N PHE A 13 13.39 -8.35 6.75
CA PHE A 13 11.98 -8.66 6.91
C PHE A 13 11.38 -8.68 5.50
N VAL A 14 10.85 -9.83 5.08
CA VAL A 14 10.16 -9.98 3.80
C VAL A 14 8.68 -10.13 4.12
N VAL A 15 7.87 -9.28 3.51
CA VAL A 15 6.42 -9.44 3.44
C VAL A 15 6.11 -9.85 2.01
N GLU A 16 5.49 -11.01 1.85
CA GLU A 16 5.13 -11.57 0.54
C GLU A 16 3.63 -11.45 0.36
N PHE A 17 3.24 -11.00 -0.84
CA PHE A 17 1.86 -10.97 -1.30
C PHE A 17 1.83 -11.75 -2.61
N ASP A 18 0.93 -12.74 -2.70
CA ASP A 18 0.70 -13.43 -3.95
C ASP A 18 0.03 -12.50 -4.95
N ALA A 19 0.24 -12.77 -6.25
CA ALA A 19 -0.47 -12.06 -7.29
C ALA A 19 -1.97 -12.39 -7.18
N PRO A 20 -2.86 -11.39 -7.20
CA PRO A 20 -4.30 -11.65 -7.11
C PRO A 20 -4.81 -12.24 -8.43
N ASP A 21 -5.65 -13.27 -8.34
CA ASP A 21 -6.31 -13.92 -9.48
C ASP A 21 -7.69 -13.31 -9.77
N THR A 22 -8.24 -12.55 -8.81
CA THR A 22 -9.55 -11.91 -8.93
C THR A 22 -9.54 -10.44 -8.51
N ASP A 23 -10.51 -9.69 -9.03
CA ASP A 23 -10.82 -8.31 -8.63
C ASP A 23 -10.95 -8.16 -7.10
N GLY A 24 -11.66 -9.10 -6.46
CA GLY A 24 -11.87 -9.10 -5.02
C GLY A 24 -10.59 -9.34 -4.24
N GLU A 25 -9.73 -10.24 -4.71
CA GLU A 25 -8.40 -10.48 -4.12
C GLU A 25 -7.48 -9.27 -4.29
N PHE A 26 -7.52 -8.58 -5.43
CA PHE A 26 -6.76 -7.34 -5.62
C PHE A 26 -7.16 -6.27 -4.61
N ILE A 27 -8.47 -6.03 -4.46
CA ILE A 27 -9.00 -5.05 -3.50
C ILE A 27 -8.63 -5.44 -2.08
N ALA A 28 -8.84 -6.71 -1.69
CA ALA A 28 -8.52 -7.19 -0.36
C ALA A 28 -7.01 -7.06 -0.05
N THR A 29 -6.15 -7.43 -0.98
CA THR A 29 -4.69 -7.34 -0.82
C THR A 29 -4.23 -5.89 -0.71
N SER A 30 -4.79 -4.99 -1.53
CA SER A 30 -4.48 -3.56 -1.47
C SER A 30 -4.90 -2.93 -0.13
N LEU A 31 -6.06 -3.30 0.40
CA LEU A 31 -6.51 -2.85 1.73
C LEU A 31 -5.67 -3.46 2.87
N ALA A 32 -5.21 -4.70 2.72
CA ALA A 32 -4.29 -5.33 3.68
C ALA A 32 -2.93 -4.62 3.70
N ILE A 33 -2.39 -4.26 2.53
CA ILE A 33 -1.17 -3.44 2.42
C ILE A 33 -1.39 -2.08 3.10
N ALA A 34 -2.52 -1.42 2.85
CA ALA A 34 -2.85 -0.15 3.48
C ALA A 34 -2.85 -0.26 5.01
N ALA A 35 -3.56 -1.26 5.56
CA ALA A 35 -3.61 -1.50 7.00
C ALA A 35 -2.23 -1.79 7.59
N LEU A 36 -1.39 -2.54 6.88
CA LEU A 36 -0.02 -2.84 7.31
C LEU A 36 0.85 -1.57 7.36
N MET A 37 0.79 -0.72 6.33
CA MET A 37 1.57 0.51 6.29
C MET A 37 1.10 1.52 7.35
N GLY A 38 -0.22 1.68 7.53
CA GLY A 38 -0.77 2.53 8.58
C GLY A 38 -0.39 2.07 9.99
N GLY A 39 -0.53 0.76 10.26
CA GLY A 39 -0.10 0.21 11.55
C GLY A 39 1.41 0.36 11.80
N LEU A 40 2.24 0.34 10.76
CA LEU A 40 3.68 0.61 10.89
C LEU A 40 3.95 2.11 11.10
N ALA A 41 3.21 2.99 10.44
CA ALA A 41 3.28 4.43 10.65
C ALA A 41 2.99 4.78 12.12
N ASP A 42 1.87 4.29 12.66
CA ASP A 42 1.47 4.47 14.07
C ASP A 42 2.56 3.98 15.03
N ALA A 43 3.17 2.83 14.74
CA ALA A 43 4.21 2.25 15.58
C ALA A 43 5.51 3.08 15.54
N VAL A 44 5.88 3.60 14.38
CA VAL A 44 7.06 4.48 14.22
C VAL A 44 6.82 5.82 14.91
N ASP A 45 5.63 6.39 14.78
CA ASP A 45 5.26 7.67 15.40
C ASP A 45 5.32 7.56 16.94
N ALA A 46 4.66 6.54 17.51
CA ALA A 46 4.68 6.29 18.95
C ALA A 46 6.10 6.04 19.50
N TRP A 47 6.96 5.38 18.72
CA TRP A 47 8.36 5.19 19.09
C TRP A 47 9.15 6.50 19.02
N THR A 48 8.88 7.33 18.02
CA THR A 48 9.51 8.64 17.85
C THR A 48 9.16 9.58 19.00
N ASP A 49 7.90 9.59 19.43
CA ASP A 49 7.43 10.30 20.62
C ASP A 49 8.18 9.88 21.89
N GLU A 50 8.44 8.58 22.06
CA GLU A 50 9.23 8.07 23.18
C GLU A 50 10.69 8.53 23.09
N LEU A 51 11.30 8.55 21.90
CA LEU A 51 12.66 9.06 21.72
C LEU A 51 12.77 10.56 22.04
N THR A 52 11.79 11.34 21.59
CA THR A 52 11.68 12.76 21.90
C THR A 52 11.54 12.99 23.40
N ARG A 53 10.67 12.24 24.09
CA ARG A 53 10.52 12.30 25.55
C ARG A 53 11.80 11.93 26.31
N ARG A 54 12.67 11.08 25.73
CA ARG A 54 13.98 10.73 26.28
C ARG A 54 15.08 11.76 25.99
N GLY A 55 14.75 12.88 25.33
CA GLY A 55 15.69 13.94 25.01
C GLY A 55 16.61 13.61 23.83
N MET A 56 16.18 12.73 22.92
CA MET A 56 16.92 12.47 21.68
C MET A 56 16.99 13.76 20.84
N PRO A 57 18.13 14.08 20.19
CA PRO A 57 18.23 15.29 19.38
C PRO A 57 17.24 15.30 18.21
N PRO A 58 16.67 16.47 17.86
CA PRO A 58 15.74 16.60 16.73
C PRO A 58 16.30 16.09 15.39
N ALA A 59 17.61 16.24 15.17
CA ALA A 59 18.29 15.73 13.98
C ALA A 59 18.12 14.20 13.78
N ILE A 60 17.80 13.46 14.85
CA ILE A 60 17.52 12.03 14.82
C ILE A 60 16.00 11.77 14.74
N THR A 61 15.19 12.44 15.58
CA THR A 61 13.74 12.17 15.64
C THR A 61 13.01 12.61 14.37
N LEU A 62 13.42 13.74 13.77
CA LEU A 62 12.83 14.23 12.51
C LEU A 62 12.91 13.19 11.39
N GLN A 63 13.94 12.34 11.36
CA GLN A 63 14.05 11.31 10.32
C GLN A 63 12.98 10.23 10.47
N PHE A 64 12.58 9.93 11.70
CA PHE A 64 11.52 8.96 11.99
C PHE A 64 10.13 9.56 11.84
N GLU A 65 9.95 10.85 12.12
CA GLU A 65 8.73 11.59 11.79
C GLU A 65 8.46 11.51 10.28
N HIS A 66 9.45 11.87 9.45
CA HIS A 66 9.32 11.72 8.00
C HIS A 66 9.09 10.28 7.54
N LEU A 67 9.61 9.29 8.26
CA LEU A 67 9.34 7.88 7.95
C LEU A 67 7.88 7.52 8.19
N ALA A 68 7.30 7.96 9.32
CA ALA A 68 5.89 7.75 9.63
C ALA A 68 4.98 8.43 8.59
N ASP A 69 5.33 9.64 8.16
CA ASP A 69 4.61 10.35 7.08
C ASP A 69 4.63 9.56 5.77
N ASN A 70 5.81 9.09 5.35
CA ASN A 70 5.94 8.30 4.12
C ASN A 70 5.15 6.99 4.17
N LEU A 71 5.05 6.36 5.35
CA LEU A 71 4.25 5.16 5.54
C LEU A 71 2.75 5.44 5.48
N THR A 72 2.33 6.59 6.02
CA THR A 72 0.96 7.09 5.91
C THR A 72 0.60 7.39 4.45
N ASP A 73 1.51 7.98 3.68
CA ASP A 73 1.32 8.18 2.24
C ASP A 73 1.21 6.86 1.48
N ALA A 74 2.01 5.85 1.84
CA ALA A 74 1.94 4.52 1.25
C ALA A 74 0.60 3.82 1.57
N GLU A 75 0.09 3.98 2.80
CA GLU A 75 -1.24 3.53 3.18
C GLU A 75 -2.32 4.17 2.30
N HIS A 76 -2.29 5.49 2.15
CA HIS A 76 -3.24 6.21 1.31
C HIS A 76 -3.16 5.77 -0.16
N ALA A 77 -1.96 5.59 -0.69
CA ALA A 77 -1.76 5.12 -2.06
C ALA A 77 -2.37 3.71 -2.26
N ALA A 78 -2.17 2.80 -1.32
CA ALA A 78 -2.74 1.45 -1.37
C ALA A 78 -4.27 1.46 -1.28
N ARG A 79 -4.87 2.29 -0.41
CA ARG A 79 -6.33 2.50 -0.41
C ARG A 79 -6.82 3.10 -1.73
N GLY A 80 -6.13 4.10 -2.24
CA GLY A 80 -6.45 4.75 -3.51
C GLY A 80 -6.42 3.76 -4.67
N ALA A 81 -5.47 2.82 -4.69
CA ALA A 81 -5.42 1.75 -5.69
C ALA A 81 -6.67 0.84 -5.63
N ALA A 82 -7.10 0.45 -4.43
CA ALA A 82 -8.32 -0.35 -4.25
C ALA A 82 -9.58 0.39 -4.72
N VAL A 83 -9.71 1.67 -4.38
CA VAL A 83 -10.84 2.52 -4.80
C VAL A 83 -10.85 2.72 -6.31
N ASN A 84 -9.72 3.16 -6.88
CA ASN A 84 -9.62 3.38 -8.32
C ASN A 84 -9.92 2.11 -9.11
N PHE A 85 -9.42 0.95 -8.65
CA PHE A 85 -9.72 -0.32 -9.30
C PHE A 85 -11.21 -0.63 -9.28
N ALA A 86 -11.87 -0.47 -8.13
CA ALA A 86 -13.31 -0.69 -8.00
C ALA A 86 -14.11 0.23 -8.96
N ASP A 87 -13.72 1.51 -9.06
CA ASP A 87 -14.38 2.49 -9.92
C ASP A 87 -14.20 2.15 -11.41
N TYR A 88 -12.96 1.90 -11.87
CA TYR A 88 -12.68 1.58 -13.27
C TYR A 88 -13.30 0.26 -13.73
N PHE A 89 -13.34 -0.75 -12.87
CA PHE A 89 -13.94 -2.04 -13.22
C PHE A 89 -15.45 -2.04 -13.16
N GLU A 90 -16.07 -1.22 -12.30
CA GLU A 90 -17.52 -1.01 -12.34
C GLU A 90 -17.95 -0.32 -13.64
N ASP A 91 -17.18 0.66 -14.11
CA ASP A 91 -17.37 1.30 -15.41
C ASP A 91 -17.18 0.30 -16.56
N ALA A 92 -16.13 -0.52 -16.52
CA ALA A 92 -15.88 -1.55 -17.53
C ALA A 92 -17.00 -2.61 -17.56
N ARG A 93 -17.49 -3.03 -16.39
CA ARG A 93 -18.61 -3.98 -16.25
C ARG A 93 -19.89 -3.37 -16.82
N THR A 94 -20.15 -2.10 -16.56
CA THR A 94 -21.30 -1.37 -17.11
C THR A 94 -21.23 -1.28 -18.63
N ILE A 95 -20.06 -1.03 -19.21
CA ILE A 95 -19.85 -1.02 -20.67
C ILE A 95 -20.02 -2.43 -21.26
N ALA A 96 -19.43 -3.44 -20.64
CA ALA A 96 -19.53 -4.83 -21.09
C ALA A 96 -20.98 -5.35 -21.03
N ALA A 97 -21.73 -5.02 -19.97
CA ALA A 97 -23.13 -5.37 -19.80
C ALA A 97 -24.05 -4.71 -20.85
N ARG A 98 -23.66 -3.55 -21.39
CA ARG A 98 -24.37 -2.90 -22.51
C ARG A 98 -24.14 -3.59 -23.86
N GLY A 99 -23.25 -4.59 -23.91
CA GLY A 99 -22.91 -5.36 -25.11
C GLY A 99 -22.07 -4.54 -26.09
N ILE A 100 -20.84 -4.97 -26.37
CA ILE A 100 -20.01 -4.38 -27.42
C ILE A 100 -20.71 -4.64 -28.77
N ARG A 101 -21.44 -3.66 -29.31
CA ARG A 101 -21.87 -3.67 -30.71
C ARG A 101 -20.69 -3.30 -31.59
N ILE A 102 -20.01 -4.29 -32.15
CA ILE A 102 -19.10 -4.08 -33.28
C ILE A 102 -19.98 -3.74 -34.49
N ILE A 103 -20.13 -2.44 -34.79
CA ILE A 103 -20.81 -1.99 -36.02
C ILE A 103 -19.81 -2.10 -37.18
N GLY A 104 -19.46 -3.34 -37.54
CA GLY A 104 -18.73 -3.63 -38.76
C GLY A 104 -19.73 -3.70 -39.92
N ALA A 105 -19.87 -2.62 -40.70
CA ALA A 105 -20.60 -2.72 -41.96
C ALA A 105 -19.82 -3.64 -42.91
N PRO A 106 -20.39 -4.75 -43.41
CA PRO A 106 -19.77 -5.50 -44.48
C PRO A 106 -19.74 -4.59 -45.71
N ARG A 107 -18.55 -4.14 -46.12
CA ARG A 107 -18.36 -3.63 -47.48
C ARG A 107 -18.63 -4.80 -48.44
N ARG A 108 -19.89 -4.96 -48.84
CA ARG A 108 -20.24 -5.76 -50.01
C ARG A 108 -19.63 -5.05 -51.21
N GLY A 109 -18.65 -5.69 -51.82
CA GLY A 109 -18.28 -5.40 -53.19
C GLY A 109 -19.46 -5.69 -54.11
N ALA A 110 -19.77 -4.71 -54.94
CA ALA A 110 -20.37 -4.85 -56.26
C ALA A 110 -20.05 -3.56 -57.01
#